data_AF-A0A4X2KJ50-F1
#
_entry.id   AF-A0A4X2KJ50-F1
#
_cell.length_a   1.000
_cell.length_b   1.000
_cell.length_c   1.000
_cell.angle_alpha   90.00
_cell.angle_beta   90.00
_cell.angle_gamma   90.00
#
_symmetry.space_group_name_H-M   'P 1'
#
loop_
_entity.id
_entity.type
_entity.pdbx_description
1 polymer ?
#
loop_
_entity_poly.entity_id
_entity_poly.type
_entity_poly.pdbx_seq_one_letter_code
_entity_poly.pdbx_strand_id
1 'polypeptide(L)'
;MYPRYSKDYKKDSLSIEVLVRLFVLSCSSENQELRIMAAKPKLYYFNGRGRMESVRWLLAAAGVEFEEVFLETAEELQNLIKDGKLMYQQLPMVEIDGMKMVQTRAILRYIAGKYNLYGKDLKEQVLIDMYVEGMRDLYDIIMFSPLSLPEDKEKNLSFINERITQRFFPVYEKTLKDHGKNYLVGNQLSWADIHLLELILMVEECKSDALSAFPKLQFEEVLLETAEELQNLIKGGKLMYEQLPMVEIDGMMMVQTRAILRYIAGKYNLYGKDLKEQVLIDMYVEGMRDLYDIIMLSPLSLPEDKEKNFSFISEKATQRFFPVYEKALKDHGKNYLVGNQLSWADIHLLELILMVEECKSDALSAFPKLQEFKARVSKLPRIQKFLQPGSPRRPPMDEASLEAAKKIFKFEKGLLLKYSSTILAEF
;
A
#
# COMPACT_ATOMS: atom_id res chain seq x y z
N MET A 1 1.47 32.25 -17.72
CA MET A 1 2.13 33.26 -16.85
C MET A 1 2.33 32.60 -15.50
N TYR A 2 3.55 32.23 -15.13
CA TYR A 2 3.82 31.40 -13.94
C TYR A 2 4.14 32.27 -12.71
N PRO A 3 3.56 32.00 -11.53
CA PRO A 3 4.07 32.50 -10.26
C PRO A 3 5.35 31.74 -9.86
N ARG A 4 6.38 32.46 -9.42
CA ARG A 4 7.56 31.88 -8.76
C ARG A 4 7.41 31.99 -7.24
N TYR A 5 7.34 30.86 -6.53
CA TYR A 5 7.55 30.75 -5.08
C TYR A 5 7.99 29.33 -4.75
N SER A 6 8.81 29.04 -3.74
CA SER A 6 9.91 29.80 -3.12
C SER A 6 10.72 28.79 -2.29
N LYS A 7 12.04 28.98 -2.15
CA LYS A 7 12.85 28.12 -1.27
C LYS A 7 12.54 28.41 0.19
N ASP A 8 12.21 27.38 0.96
CA ASP A 8 12.61 27.23 2.36
C ASP A 8 12.64 25.74 2.73
N TYR A 9 13.72 25.29 3.37
CA TYR A 9 13.95 23.90 3.77
C TYR A 9 14.04 23.81 5.30
N LYS A 10 13.35 22.82 5.89
CA LYS A 10 13.68 22.32 7.23
C LYS A 10 13.53 20.80 7.34
N LYS A 11 14.68 20.14 7.13
CA LYS A 11 15.31 19.11 7.96
C LYS A 11 14.44 18.14 8.79
N ASP A 12 14.92 16.88 8.79
CA ASP A 12 14.74 15.83 9.80
C ASP A 12 13.40 15.07 9.85
N SER A 13 13.35 13.92 9.15
CA SER A 13 12.67 12.68 9.58
C SER A 13 11.19 12.82 10.04
N LEU A 14 10.18 12.73 9.18
CA LEU A 14 9.66 11.45 8.60
C LEU A 14 8.46 11.72 7.61
N SER A 15 8.41 11.13 6.37
CA SER A 15 7.16 10.52 5.79
C SER A 15 7.40 9.41 4.72
N ILE A 16 6.84 8.16 4.77
CA ILE A 16 7.07 7.04 3.78
C ILE A 16 5.94 6.82 2.78
N GLU A 17 6.29 6.13 1.69
CA GLU A 17 5.35 5.83 0.62
C GLU A 17 5.33 4.38 0.11
N VAL A 18 6.46 3.68 0.04
CA VAL A 18 6.50 2.29 -0.49
C VAL A 18 5.73 1.31 0.41
N LEU A 19 5.73 1.56 1.71
CA LEU A 19 5.16 0.69 2.76
C LEU A 19 3.63 0.74 2.83
N VAL A 20 3.02 1.89 2.48
CA VAL A 20 1.58 2.18 2.69
C VAL A 20 0.73 1.88 1.45
N ARG A 21 1.29 1.99 0.23
CA ARG A 21 0.52 1.88 -1.03
C ARG A 21 -0.11 0.51 -1.25
N LEU A 22 0.51 -0.58 -0.77
CA LEU A 22 -0.04 -1.93 -0.89
C LEU A 22 -0.92 -2.38 0.31
N PHE A 23 -0.99 -1.60 1.39
CA PHE A 23 -1.59 -2.00 2.68
C PHE A 23 -3.11 -2.31 2.68
N VAL A 24 -3.82 -2.29 1.54
CA VAL A 24 -5.29 -2.61 1.45
C VAL A 24 -5.64 -3.53 0.29
N LEU A 25 -4.72 -3.87 -0.62
CA LEU A 25 -5.12 -4.47 -1.90
C LEU A 25 -5.16 -6.00 -1.97
N SER A 26 -4.64 -6.71 -0.96
CA SER A 26 -5.31 -7.90 -0.43
C SER A 26 -4.76 -8.34 0.93
N CYS A 27 -5.56 -9.16 1.60
CA CYS A 27 -5.24 -9.82 2.84
C CYS A 27 -4.32 -11.02 2.59
N SER A 28 -3.12 -11.01 3.18
CA SER A 28 -2.63 -12.13 4.00
C SER A 28 -2.21 -13.46 3.33
N SER A 29 -0.99 -13.95 3.64
CA SER A 29 -0.68 -15.40 3.78
C SER A 29 0.78 -15.67 4.20
N GLU A 30 1.05 -16.10 5.44
CA GLU A 30 2.27 -16.88 5.78
C GLU A 30 2.14 -17.64 7.13
N ASN A 31 1.50 -18.82 7.12
CA ASN A 31 1.54 -19.80 8.23
C ASN A 31 0.96 -21.19 7.83
N GLN A 32 1.33 -21.69 6.65
CA GLN A 32 0.50 -22.67 5.93
C GLN A 32 0.87 -24.16 6.14
N GLU A 33 2.08 -24.50 6.58
CA GLU A 33 2.55 -25.91 6.60
C GLU A 33 2.17 -26.72 7.85
N LEU A 34 1.51 -26.14 8.86
CA LEU A 34 1.19 -26.83 10.13
C LEU A 34 -0.28 -26.79 10.58
N ARG A 35 -1.22 -26.29 9.75
CA ARG A 35 -2.66 -26.26 10.09
C ARG A 35 -3.46 -27.31 9.32
N ILE A 36 -3.78 -28.39 10.03
CA ILE A 36 -4.74 -29.42 9.59
C ILE A 36 -6.14 -28.79 9.43
N MET A 37 -6.61 -28.68 8.17
CA MET A 37 -8.02 -28.51 7.75
C MET A 37 -8.92 -27.61 8.63
N ALA A 38 -8.42 -26.44 9.04
CA ALA A 38 -9.27 -25.42 9.65
C ALA A 38 -10.15 -24.74 8.57
N ALA A 39 -11.46 -24.63 8.81
CA ALA A 39 -12.35 -23.89 7.91
C ALA A 39 -12.03 -22.38 7.93
N LYS A 40 -12.21 -21.70 6.79
CA LYS A 40 -12.05 -20.24 6.69
C LYS A 40 -13.01 -19.52 7.63
N PRO A 41 -12.60 -18.41 8.28
CA PRO A 41 -13.53 -17.55 9.01
C PRO A 41 -14.61 -17.01 8.07
N LYS A 42 -15.87 -16.96 8.52
CA LYS A 42 -16.97 -16.34 7.77
C LYS A 42 -17.43 -15.07 8.46
N LEU A 43 -17.34 -13.93 7.77
CA LEU A 43 -17.67 -12.60 8.27
C LEU A 43 -19.08 -12.21 7.84
N TYR A 44 -20.01 -12.10 8.78
CA TYR A 44 -21.39 -11.69 8.54
C TYR A 44 -21.56 -10.19 8.80
N TYR A 45 -21.79 -9.42 7.74
CA TYR A 45 -22.03 -7.97 7.80
C TYR A 45 -22.85 -7.48 6.60
N PHE A 46 -23.21 -6.20 6.54
CA PHE A 46 -23.66 -5.60 5.27
C PHE A 46 -22.45 -5.29 4.38
N ASN A 47 -22.67 -5.06 3.07
CA ASN A 47 -21.60 -4.70 2.15
C ASN A 47 -21.11 -3.26 2.41
N GLY A 48 -20.12 -3.13 3.27
CA GLY A 48 -19.50 -1.87 3.66
C GLY A 48 -18.51 -2.04 4.81
N ARG A 49 -17.79 -0.96 5.16
CA ARG A 49 -16.78 -0.94 6.22
C ARG A 49 -17.39 -1.22 7.61
N GLY A 50 -18.01 -0.19 8.18
CA GLY A 50 -18.64 -0.20 9.50
C GLY A 50 -17.76 -0.86 10.57
N ARG A 51 -18.41 -1.58 11.50
CA ARG A 51 -17.74 -2.28 12.61
C ARG A 51 -17.05 -3.60 12.23
N MET A 52 -17.07 -3.98 10.94
CA MET A 52 -16.39 -5.18 10.44
C MET A 52 -15.01 -4.87 9.85
N GLU A 53 -14.75 -3.63 9.45
CA GLU A 53 -13.49 -3.27 8.77
C GLU A 53 -12.25 -3.62 9.61
N SER A 54 -12.22 -3.21 10.88
CA SER A 54 -11.19 -3.62 11.87
C SER A 54 -10.94 -5.13 11.94
N VAL A 55 -11.97 -5.95 11.71
CA VAL A 55 -11.86 -7.43 11.71
C VAL A 55 -11.22 -7.92 10.42
N ARG A 56 -11.62 -7.37 9.26
CA ARG A 56 -10.94 -7.62 7.97
C ARG A 56 -9.46 -7.25 8.07
N TRP A 57 -9.17 -6.07 8.61
CA TRP A 57 -7.82 -5.55 8.86
C TRP A 57 -6.96 -6.48 9.72
N LEU A 58 -7.51 -6.97 10.82
CA LEU A 58 -6.77 -7.84 11.73
C LEU A 58 -6.50 -9.21 11.11
N LEU A 59 -7.45 -9.77 10.35
CA LEU A 59 -7.24 -11.00 9.57
C LEU A 59 -6.22 -10.80 8.43
N ALA A 60 -6.22 -9.60 7.81
CA ALA A 60 -5.26 -9.20 6.79
C ALA A 60 -3.81 -9.26 7.28
N ALA A 61 -3.54 -8.66 8.44
CA ALA A 61 -2.22 -8.68 9.05
C ALA A 61 -1.83 -10.06 9.62
N ALA A 62 -2.80 -10.90 9.95
CA ALA A 62 -2.60 -12.20 10.60
C ALA A 62 -2.31 -13.39 9.67
N GLY A 63 -2.25 -13.20 8.35
CA GLY A 63 -2.02 -14.31 7.41
C GLY A 63 -3.28 -15.15 7.08
N VAL A 64 -4.50 -14.64 7.31
CA VAL A 64 -5.76 -15.41 7.28
C VAL A 64 -6.71 -15.03 6.13
N GLU A 65 -6.85 -15.92 5.14
CA GLU A 65 -7.96 -15.86 4.20
C GLU A 65 -9.31 -16.07 4.90
N PHE A 66 -10.32 -15.27 4.56
CA PHE A 66 -11.68 -15.37 5.08
C PHE A 66 -12.72 -15.34 3.95
N GLU A 67 -13.96 -15.70 4.29
CA GLU A 67 -15.15 -15.56 3.45
C GLU A 67 -16.04 -14.44 4.01
N GLU A 68 -16.74 -13.70 3.16
CA GLU A 68 -17.74 -12.72 3.58
C GLU A 68 -19.14 -13.19 3.20
N VAL A 69 -20.09 -13.02 4.13
CA VAL A 69 -21.51 -13.24 3.91
C VAL A 69 -22.20 -11.88 4.08
N PHE A 70 -22.48 -11.26 2.94
CA PHE A 70 -23.16 -9.96 2.91
C PHE A 70 -24.66 -10.14 3.15
N LEU A 71 -25.20 -9.32 4.04
CA LEU A 71 -26.64 -9.12 4.22
C LEU A 71 -27.06 -7.88 3.43
N GLU A 72 -28.04 -8.04 2.54
CA GLU A 72 -28.58 -6.95 1.72
C GLU A 72 -29.94 -6.46 2.24
N THR A 73 -30.63 -7.30 3.02
CA THR A 73 -32.00 -7.08 3.49
C THR A 73 -32.14 -7.16 5.02
N ALA A 74 -33.20 -6.53 5.54
CA ALA A 74 -33.61 -6.69 6.93
C ALA A 74 -34.11 -8.12 7.24
N GLU A 75 -34.61 -8.85 6.24
CA GLU A 75 -35.12 -10.21 6.41
C GLU A 75 -34.00 -11.21 6.71
N GLU A 76 -32.86 -11.11 6.02
CA GLU A 76 -31.69 -11.94 6.29
C GLU A 76 -31.17 -11.75 7.72
N LEU A 77 -31.16 -10.50 8.22
CA LEU A 77 -30.79 -10.21 9.61
C LEU A 77 -31.80 -10.83 10.59
N GLN A 78 -33.10 -10.70 10.31
CA GLN A 78 -34.14 -11.35 11.11
C GLN A 78 -34.04 -12.88 11.08
N ASN A 79 -33.56 -13.47 9.98
CA ASN A 79 -33.34 -14.92 9.90
C ASN A 79 -32.13 -15.36 10.73
N LEU A 80 -31.02 -14.59 10.75
CA LEU A 80 -29.91 -14.85 11.69
C LEU A 80 -30.33 -14.72 13.17
N ILE A 81 -31.30 -13.84 13.48
CA ILE A 81 -31.87 -13.70 14.82
C ILE A 81 -32.75 -14.91 15.17
N LYS A 82 -33.68 -15.31 14.29
CA LYS A 82 -34.55 -16.49 14.46
C LYS A 82 -33.75 -17.79 14.61
N ASP A 83 -32.65 -17.94 13.85
CA ASP A 83 -31.71 -19.06 13.93
C ASP A 83 -30.90 -19.12 15.25
N GLY A 84 -31.04 -18.12 16.12
CA GLY A 84 -30.28 -18.01 17.37
C GLY A 84 -28.78 -17.73 17.18
N LYS A 85 -28.35 -17.34 15.96
CA LYS A 85 -26.93 -17.12 15.63
C LYS A 85 -26.37 -15.83 16.23
N LEU A 86 -27.22 -14.85 16.56
CA LEU A 86 -26.82 -13.54 17.07
C LEU A 86 -27.22 -13.39 18.55
N MET A 87 -26.31 -13.70 19.48
CA MET A 87 -26.54 -13.62 20.93
C MET A 87 -27.12 -12.28 21.42
N TYR A 88 -26.73 -11.17 20.79
CA TYR A 88 -27.22 -9.81 21.10
C TYR A 88 -28.06 -9.21 19.97
N GLN A 89 -28.55 -10.03 19.02
CA GLN A 89 -29.36 -9.60 17.87
C GLN A 89 -28.67 -8.53 16.99
N GLN A 90 -27.33 -8.51 17.00
CA GLN A 90 -26.49 -7.47 16.42
C GLN A 90 -25.35 -8.05 15.59
N LEU A 91 -24.89 -7.27 14.62
CA LEU A 91 -23.68 -7.50 13.81
C LEU A 91 -22.55 -6.55 14.25
N PRO A 92 -21.26 -6.86 14.01
CA PRO A 92 -20.73 -7.99 13.25
C PRO A 92 -20.86 -9.34 13.97
N MET A 93 -20.89 -10.41 13.17
CA MET A 93 -20.75 -11.78 13.63
C MET A 93 -19.70 -12.50 12.80
N VAL A 94 -18.89 -13.36 13.44
CA VAL A 94 -17.85 -14.17 12.78
C VAL A 94 -17.99 -15.62 13.19
N GLU A 95 -18.10 -16.51 12.19
CA GLU A 95 -17.92 -17.94 12.40
C GLU A 95 -16.43 -18.29 12.25
N ILE A 96 -15.79 -18.80 13.32
CA ILE A 96 -14.38 -19.22 13.32
C ILE A 96 -14.16 -20.26 14.43
N ASP A 97 -13.35 -21.29 14.18
CA ASP A 97 -13.04 -22.37 15.14
C ASP A 97 -14.29 -23.04 15.77
N GLY A 98 -15.39 -23.11 15.02
CA GLY A 98 -16.68 -23.64 15.48
C GLY A 98 -17.52 -22.69 16.34
N MET A 99 -17.02 -21.50 16.68
CA MET A 99 -17.73 -20.47 17.44
C MET A 99 -18.47 -19.51 16.51
N LYS A 100 -19.62 -19.00 16.96
CA LYS A 100 -20.34 -17.84 16.38
C LYS A 100 -20.13 -16.64 17.30
N MET A 101 -19.06 -15.88 17.05
CA MET A 101 -18.72 -14.73 17.89
C MET A 101 -19.43 -13.46 17.41
N VAL A 102 -20.02 -12.73 18.35
CA VAL A 102 -20.54 -11.36 18.17
C VAL A 102 -19.79 -10.40 19.08
N GLN A 103 -20.04 -9.09 18.92
CA GLN A 103 -19.29 -7.97 19.53
C GLN A 103 -17.86 -7.85 18.98
N THR A 104 -17.59 -6.76 18.25
CA THR A 104 -16.31 -6.50 17.57
C THR A 104 -15.09 -6.71 18.47
N ARG A 105 -15.15 -6.28 19.74
CA ARG A 105 -14.03 -6.44 20.69
C ARG A 105 -13.70 -7.90 21.03
N ALA A 106 -14.71 -8.76 21.16
CA ALA A 106 -14.50 -10.18 21.46
C ALA A 106 -13.87 -10.87 20.23
N ILE A 107 -14.40 -10.57 19.04
CA ILE A 107 -13.88 -11.02 17.74
C ILE A 107 -12.42 -10.60 17.57
N LEU A 108 -12.11 -9.31 17.72
CA LEU A 108 -10.75 -8.77 17.57
C LEU A 108 -9.76 -9.37 18.58
N ARG A 109 -10.12 -9.41 19.87
CA ARG A 109 -9.24 -9.98 20.91
C ARG A 109 -8.96 -11.48 20.69
N TYR A 110 -9.97 -12.24 20.25
CA TYR A 110 -9.77 -13.66 19.92
C TYR A 110 -8.82 -13.85 18.75
N ILE A 111 -9.01 -13.10 17.66
CA ILE A 111 -8.14 -13.16 16.47
C ILE A 111 -6.72 -12.70 16.86
N ALA A 112 -6.58 -11.57 17.55
CA ALA A 112 -5.28 -11.07 17.98
C ALA A 112 -4.53 -12.08 18.86
N GLY A 113 -5.21 -12.73 19.81
CA GLY A 113 -4.64 -13.81 20.61
C GLY A 113 -4.25 -15.04 19.78
N LYS A 114 -5.13 -15.50 18.89
CA LYS A 114 -4.92 -16.68 18.02
C LYS A 114 -3.74 -16.53 17.04
N TYR A 115 -3.37 -15.29 16.72
CA TYR A 115 -2.31 -14.96 15.75
C TYR A 115 -1.15 -14.15 16.35
N ASN A 116 -0.99 -14.16 17.69
CA ASN A 116 0.11 -13.51 18.43
C ASN A 116 0.20 -11.97 18.32
N LEU A 117 -0.84 -11.29 17.82
CA LEU A 117 -0.91 -9.84 17.65
C LEU A 117 -1.42 -9.09 18.91
N TYR A 118 -1.50 -9.76 20.07
CA TYR A 118 -2.00 -9.17 21.34
C TYR A 118 -0.91 -8.94 22.40
N GLY A 119 0.37 -9.02 22.04
CA GLY A 119 1.49 -8.83 22.99
C GLY A 119 1.74 -10.05 23.89
N LYS A 120 2.96 -10.15 24.42
CA LYS A 120 3.47 -11.40 25.02
C LYS A 120 3.08 -11.63 26.48
N ASP A 121 2.64 -10.57 27.18
CA ASP A 121 2.37 -10.57 28.61
C ASP A 121 1.23 -9.60 28.97
N LEU A 122 0.74 -9.69 30.21
CA LEU A 122 -0.39 -8.88 30.71
C LEU A 122 -0.12 -7.36 30.66
N LYS A 123 1.15 -6.93 30.72
CA LYS A 123 1.52 -5.51 30.66
C LYS A 123 1.50 -4.99 29.23
N GLU A 124 1.92 -5.78 28.26
CA GLU A 124 1.73 -5.45 26.84
C GLU A 124 0.23 -5.48 26.47
N GLN A 125 -0.51 -6.52 26.89
CA GLN A 125 -1.95 -6.66 26.63
C GLN A 125 -2.77 -5.46 27.12
N VAL A 126 -2.55 -5.00 28.37
CA VAL A 126 -3.30 -3.86 28.92
C VAL A 126 -2.95 -2.52 28.25
N LEU A 127 -1.71 -2.36 27.75
CA LEU A 127 -1.33 -1.18 26.98
C LEU A 127 -1.98 -1.20 25.58
N ILE A 128 -1.96 -2.34 24.89
CA ILE A 128 -2.64 -2.54 23.61
C ILE A 128 -4.14 -2.24 23.74
N ASP A 129 -4.79 -2.77 24.76
CA ASP A 129 -6.18 -2.47 25.08
C ASP A 129 -6.40 -0.97 25.34
N MET A 130 -5.59 -0.34 26.20
CA MET A 130 -5.73 1.09 26.52
C MET A 130 -5.62 1.97 25.27
N TYR A 131 -4.72 1.65 24.34
CA TYR A 131 -4.58 2.38 23.08
C TYR A 131 -5.78 2.18 22.16
N VAL A 132 -6.27 0.95 21.97
CA VAL A 132 -7.45 0.68 21.13
C VAL A 132 -8.74 1.25 21.73
N GLU A 133 -8.93 1.16 23.05
CA GLU A 133 -10.06 1.79 23.73
C GLU A 133 -10.06 3.32 23.49
N GLY A 134 -8.88 3.95 23.50
CA GLY A 134 -8.71 5.36 23.13
C GLY A 134 -9.01 5.65 21.65
N MET A 135 -8.55 4.80 20.73
CA MET A 135 -8.81 4.95 19.28
C MET A 135 -10.32 4.91 18.97
N ARG A 136 -11.05 4.03 19.67
CA ARG A 136 -12.47 3.82 19.44
C ARG A 136 -13.30 5.09 19.62
N ASP A 137 -12.99 5.92 20.62
CA ASP A 137 -13.71 7.20 20.83
C ASP A 137 -13.74 8.04 19.55
N LEU A 138 -12.61 8.12 18.83
CA LEU A 138 -12.53 8.86 17.56
C LEU A 138 -13.13 8.07 16.39
N TYR A 139 -12.87 6.76 16.33
CA TYR A 139 -13.38 5.86 15.31
C TYR A 139 -14.90 5.90 15.21
N ASP A 140 -15.61 5.80 16.35
CA ASP A 140 -17.07 5.81 16.38
C ASP A 140 -17.62 7.17 15.91
N ILE A 141 -16.98 8.30 16.25
CA ILE A 141 -17.38 9.64 15.75
C ILE A 141 -17.22 9.72 14.23
N ILE A 142 -16.07 9.31 13.69
CA ILE A 142 -15.81 9.37 12.23
C ILE A 142 -16.74 8.41 11.47
N MET A 143 -16.91 7.19 11.96
CA MET A 143 -17.78 6.17 11.34
C MET A 143 -19.25 6.61 11.25
N PHE A 144 -19.76 7.35 12.24
CA PHE A 144 -21.13 7.86 12.22
C PHE A 144 -21.27 9.24 11.55
N SER A 145 -20.16 9.95 11.29
CA SER A 145 -20.18 11.28 10.63
C SER A 145 -20.98 11.35 9.32
N PRO A 146 -20.96 10.34 8.41
CA PRO A 146 -21.78 10.35 7.19
C PRO A 146 -23.29 10.40 7.43
N LEU A 147 -23.75 9.95 8.61
CA LEU A 147 -25.17 9.94 9.02
C LEU A 147 -25.61 11.26 9.68
N SER A 148 -24.71 12.24 9.83
CA SER A 148 -25.04 13.57 10.38
C SER A 148 -26.08 14.28 9.52
N LEU A 149 -27.01 14.99 10.18
CA LEU A 149 -27.88 15.96 9.50
C LEU A 149 -27.03 17.01 8.74
N PRO A 150 -27.48 17.50 7.57
CA PRO A 150 -26.71 18.46 6.76
C PRO A 150 -26.16 19.65 7.55
N GLU A 151 -26.96 20.21 8.45
CA GLU A 151 -26.66 21.34 9.33
C GLU A 151 -25.59 21.05 10.40
N ASP A 152 -25.40 19.81 10.83
CA ASP A 152 -24.38 19.42 11.82
C ASP A 152 -23.05 19.00 11.17
N LYS A 153 -22.96 18.82 9.84
CA LYS A 153 -21.77 18.26 9.18
C LYS A 153 -20.49 19.07 9.40
N GLU A 154 -20.54 20.39 9.24
CA GLU A 154 -19.37 21.26 9.43
C GLU A 154 -18.90 21.28 10.89
N LYS A 155 -19.85 21.29 11.82
CA LYS A 155 -19.61 21.22 13.28
C LYS A 155 -19.02 19.88 13.69
N ASN A 156 -19.52 18.77 13.15
CA ASN A 156 -18.99 17.43 13.42
C ASN A 156 -17.59 17.24 12.82
N LEU A 157 -17.33 17.74 11.60
CA LEU A 157 -15.98 17.76 11.02
C LEU A 157 -15.02 18.63 11.85
N SER A 158 -15.46 19.78 12.34
CA SER A 158 -14.66 20.64 13.21
C SER A 158 -14.31 19.96 14.54
N PHE A 159 -15.28 19.28 15.15
CA PHE A 159 -15.08 18.49 16.37
C PHE A 159 -14.16 17.28 16.15
N ILE A 160 -14.30 16.56 15.02
CA ILE A 160 -13.38 15.50 14.60
C ILE A 160 -11.95 16.06 14.51
N ASN A 161 -11.75 17.19 13.83
CA ASN A 161 -10.45 17.83 13.66
C ASN A 161 -9.82 18.31 14.98
N GLU A 162 -10.60 18.88 15.90
CA GLU A 162 -10.18 19.19 17.26
C GLU A 162 -9.73 17.91 18.00
N ARG A 163 -10.54 16.85 17.96
CA ARG A 163 -10.26 15.58 18.64
C ARG A 163 -9.01 14.90 18.12
N ILE A 164 -8.82 14.85 16.79
CA ILE A 164 -7.59 14.35 16.15
C ILE A 164 -6.38 15.11 16.71
N THR A 165 -6.39 16.45 16.56
CA THR A 165 -5.19 17.29 16.74
C THR A 165 -4.84 17.57 18.21
N GLN A 166 -5.84 17.67 19.09
CA GLN A 166 -5.64 18.05 20.49
C GLN A 166 -5.64 16.87 21.47
N ARG A 167 -6.24 15.72 21.11
CA ARG A 167 -6.44 14.59 22.04
C ARG A 167 -5.84 13.27 21.57
N PHE A 168 -6.14 12.80 20.36
CA PHE A 168 -5.81 11.43 19.98
C PHE A 168 -4.43 11.28 19.36
N PHE A 169 -4.13 11.96 18.26
CA PHE A 169 -2.81 11.85 17.61
C PHE A 169 -1.63 12.27 18.52
N PRO A 170 -1.73 13.30 19.39
CA PRO A 170 -0.69 13.61 20.37
C PRO A 170 -0.30 12.44 21.28
N VAL A 171 -1.22 11.54 21.64
CA VAL A 171 -0.94 10.41 22.54
C VAL A 171 -0.10 9.33 21.84
N TYR A 172 -0.46 8.99 20.60
CA TYR A 172 0.27 7.97 19.82
C TYR A 172 1.63 8.51 19.36
N GLU A 173 1.66 9.76 18.86
CA GLU A 173 2.88 10.49 18.51
C GLU A 173 3.86 10.56 19.70
N LYS A 174 3.38 10.92 20.89
CA LYS A 174 4.19 10.97 22.11
C LYS A 174 4.67 9.58 22.53
N THR A 175 3.82 8.56 22.45
CA THR A 175 4.18 7.17 22.77
C THR A 175 5.37 6.71 21.92
N LEU A 176 5.27 6.84 20.60
CA LEU A 176 6.32 6.43 19.65
C LEU A 176 7.62 7.25 19.84
N LYS A 177 7.51 8.55 20.18
CA LYS A 177 8.65 9.41 20.54
C LYS A 177 9.32 8.99 21.85
N ASP A 178 8.56 8.79 22.93
CA ASP A 178 9.06 8.51 24.27
C ASP A 178 9.89 7.22 24.33
N HIS A 179 9.44 6.16 23.64
CA HIS A 179 10.12 4.86 23.66
C HIS A 179 11.04 4.61 22.45
N GLY A 180 10.95 5.43 21.39
CA GLY A 180 11.82 5.36 20.21
C GLY A 180 11.75 4.04 19.44
N LYS A 181 10.53 3.57 19.11
CA LYS A 181 10.30 2.29 18.40
C LYS A 181 9.19 2.42 17.36
N ASN A 182 9.12 1.40 16.49
CA ASN A 182 8.26 1.37 15.30
C ASN A 182 6.82 0.88 15.58
N TYR A 183 6.51 0.48 16.81
CA TYR A 183 5.19 -0.03 17.24
C TYR A 183 4.83 0.58 18.61
N LEU A 184 3.53 0.77 18.88
CA LEU A 184 2.98 1.37 20.10
C LEU A 184 3.31 0.59 21.38
N VAL A 185 3.50 -0.73 21.27
CA VAL A 185 3.74 -1.63 22.40
C VAL A 185 4.80 -2.67 22.05
N GLY A 186 5.63 -3.01 23.04
CA GLY A 186 6.65 -4.05 22.87
C GLY A 186 7.70 -3.66 21.83
N ASN A 187 8.06 -4.61 20.96
CA ASN A 187 8.95 -4.45 19.80
C ASN A 187 8.34 -5.10 18.53
N GLN A 188 7.04 -5.41 18.52
CA GLN A 188 6.38 -6.25 17.51
C GLN A 188 5.01 -5.66 17.14
N LEU A 189 4.54 -5.95 15.93
CA LEU A 189 3.22 -5.52 15.45
C LEU A 189 2.11 -6.08 16.35
N SER A 190 1.20 -5.20 16.77
CA SER A 190 0.01 -5.55 17.54
C SER A 190 -1.29 -5.08 16.86
N TRP A 191 -2.43 -5.55 17.36
CA TRP A 191 -3.73 -5.06 16.89
C TRP A 191 -4.02 -3.59 17.24
N ALA A 192 -3.26 -2.98 18.16
CA ALA A 192 -3.30 -1.53 18.36
C ALA A 192 -2.67 -0.76 17.19
N ASP A 193 -1.55 -1.26 16.62
CA ASP A 193 -0.89 -0.63 15.48
C ASP A 193 -1.75 -0.73 14.22
N ILE A 194 -2.38 -1.90 14.02
CA ILE A 194 -3.30 -2.16 12.91
C ILE A 194 -4.53 -1.23 13.00
N HIS A 195 -5.13 -1.10 14.18
CA HIS A 195 -6.30 -0.24 14.39
C HIS A 195 -5.95 1.27 14.37
N LEU A 196 -4.73 1.64 14.76
CA LEU A 196 -4.22 3.00 14.57
C LEU A 196 -4.10 3.35 13.08
N LEU A 197 -3.59 2.43 12.26
CA LEU A 197 -3.43 2.67 10.82
C LEU A 197 -4.79 2.69 10.09
N GLU A 198 -5.74 1.85 10.50
CA GLU A 198 -7.16 1.97 10.08
C GLU A 198 -7.75 3.35 10.43
N LEU A 199 -7.56 3.81 11.68
CA LEU A 199 -8.02 5.12 12.14
C LEU A 199 -7.36 6.28 11.38
N ILE A 200 -6.05 6.21 11.12
CA ILE A 200 -5.31 7.19 10.33
C ILE A 200 -5.89 7.30 8.91
N LEU A 201 -6.20 6.18 8.26
CA LEU A 201 -6.79 6.16 6.92
C LEU A 201 -8.20 6.78 6.90
N MET A 202 -9.01 6.54 7.93
CA MET A 202 -10.33 7.20 8.09
C MET A 202 -10.20 8.70 8.40
N VAL A 203 -9.15 9.11 9.11
CA VAL A 203 -8.84 10.52 9.37
C VAL A 203 -8.38 11.23 8.08
N GLU A 204 -7.53 10.62 7.26
CA GLU A 204 -7.11 11.19 5.96
C GLU A 204 -8.28 11.43 5.00
N GLU A 205 -9.31 10.59 5.04
CA GLU A 205 -10.53 10.77 4.24
C GLU A 205 -11.38 11.96 4.70
N CYS A 206 -11.22 12.39 5.97
CA CYS A 206 -11.89 13.58 6.53
C CYS A 206 -11.02 14.85 6.42
N LYS A 207 -9.70 14.71 6.57
CA LYS A 207 -8.71 15.79 6.55
C LYS A 207 -7.35 15.23 6.09
N SER A 208 -7.01 15.42 4.82
CA SER A 208 -5.83 14.81 4.18
C SER A 208 -4.48 15.30 4.73
N ASP A 209 -4.42 16.47 5.36
CA ASP A 209 -3.23 17.05 5.99
C ASP A 209 -3.15 16.78 7.51
N ALA A 210 -4.06 15.98 8.08
CA ALA A 210 -4.18 15.76 9.53
C ALA A 210 -2.91 15.20 10.20
N LEU A 211 -2.10 14.43 9.46
CA LEU A 211 -0.83 13.88 9.96
C LEU A 211 0.31 14.91 10.05
N SER A 212 0.19 16.08 9.42
CA SER A 212 1.30 17.03 9.23
C SER A 212 2.00 17.48 10.52
N ALA A 213 1.29 17.56 11.65
CA ALA A 213 1.85 17.89 12.97
C ALA A 213 2.44 16.69 13.74
N PHE A 214 2.34 15.48 13.19
CA PHE A 214 2.59 14.20 13.85
C PHE A 214 3.60 13.34 13.06
N PRO A 215 4.89 13.70 13.03
CA PRO A 215 5.90 13.02 12.22
C PRO A 215 6.22 11.57 12.64
N LYS A 216 5.77 11.05 13.79
CA LYS A 216 5.82 9.60 14.09
C LYS A 216 4.55 8.84 13.71
N LEU A 217 3.48 9.55 13.33
CA LEU A 217 2.31 8.99 12.63
C LEU A 217 2.43 9.15 11.10
N GLN A 218 3.42 9.93 10.65
CA GLN A 218 4.10 9.79 9.35
C GLN A 218 5.22 8.71 9.49
N PHE A 219 5.88 8.33 8.39
CA PHE A 219 6.84 7.18 8.28
C PHE A 219 8.16 7.66 7.59
N GLU A 220 9.07 6.94 6.89
CA GLU A 220 10.23 7.62 6.19
C GLU A 220 10.58 7.28 4.70
N GLU A 221 10.36 8.21 3.76
CA GLU A 221 11.00 8.33 2.42
C GLU A 221 12.16 9.34 2.54
N VAL A 222 13.41 8.84 2.48
CA VAL A 222 14.59 9.70 2.40
C VAL A 222 14.96 9.89 0.93
N LEU A 223 14.73 11.08 0.39
CA LEU A 223 15.40 11.50 -0.84
C LEU A 223 16.86 11.83 -0.50
N LEU A 224 17.81 11.19 -1.18
CA LEU A 224 19.22 11.58 -1.08
C LEU A 224 19.46 12.75 -2.02
N GLU A 225 19.98 13.86 -1.50
CA GLU A 225 20.29 15.06 -2.29
C GLU A 225 21.79 15.14 -2.62
N THR A 226 22.62 14.39 -1.89
CA THR A 226 24.07 14.41 -1.97
C THR A 226 24.68 13.02 -2.15
N ALA A 227 25.87 12.99 -2.74
CA ALA A 227 26.69 11.77 -2.74
C ALA A 227 27.11 11.36 -1.32
N GLU A 228 27.26 12.30 -0.38
CA GLU A 228 27.69 12.00 1.00
C GLU A 228 26.68 11.15 1.76
N GLU A 229 25.38 11.42 1.61
CA GLU A 229 24.32 10.63 2.23
C GLU A 229 24.32 9.17 1.71
N LEU A 230 24.49 8.98 0.39
CA LEU A 230 24.66 7.66 -0.21
C LEU A 230 25.91 6.94 0.33
N GLN A 231 27.03 7.65 0.43
CA GLN A 231 28.26 7.11 1.02
C GLN A 231 28.10 6.73 2.49
N ASN A 232 27.28 7.44 3.25
CA ASN A 232 27.01 7.12 4.65
C ASN A 232 26.11 5.89 4.81
N LEU A 233 25.17 5.65 3.89
CA LEU A 233 24.40 4.40 3.83
C LEU A 233 25.27 3.19 3.44
N ILE A 234 26.20 3.36 2.49
CA ILE A 234 27.18 2.33 2.09
C ILE A 234 28.11 1.99 3.26
N LYS A 235 28.80 2.99 3.84
CA LYS A 235 29.73 2.81 4.97
C LYS A 235 29.05 2.29 6.23
N GLY A 236 27.77 2.63 6.42
CA GLY A 236 26.93 2.11 7.51
C GLY A 236 26.44 0.66 7.30
N GLY A 237 26.81 0.00 6.20
CA GLY A 237 26.42 -1.37 5.88
C GLY A 237 24.93 -1.54 5.55
N LYS A 238 24.20 -0.45 5.30
CA LYS A 238 22.75 -0.49 5.03
C LYS A 238 22.42 -0.99 3.62
N LEU A 239 23.30 -0.74 2.65
CA LEU A 239 23.10 -1.13 1.25
C LEU A 239 23.99 -2.34 0.88
N MET A 240 23.45 -3.55 1.02
CA MET A 240 24.17 -4.82 0.77
C MET A 240 24.86 -4.92 -0.62
N TYR A 241 24.34 -4.21 -1.61
CA TYR A 241 24.88 -4.15 -2.98
C TYR A 241 25.26 -2.73 -3.42
N GLU A 242 25.40 -1.80 -2.47
CA GLU A 242 25.68 -0.37 -2.70
C GLU A 242 24.63 0.34 -3.59
N GLN A 243 23.45 -0.26 -3.72
CA GLN A 243 22.39 0.11 -4.66
C GLN A 243 21.10 0.53 -3.97
N LEU A 244 20.38 1.45 -4.60
CA LEU A 244 19.02 1.87 -4.26
C LEU A 244 18.01 1.25 -5.26
N PRO A 245 16.71 1.16 -4.95
CA PRO A 245 16.07 1.58 -3.70
C PRO A 245 16.39 0.67 -2.50
N MET A 246 16.26 1.24 -1.31
CA MET A 246 16.23 0.53 -0.03
C MET A 246 14.86 0.74 0.62
N VAL A 247 14.31 -0.29 1.27
CA VAL A 247 13.08 -0.21 2.06
C VAL A 247 13.33 -0.87 3.41
N GLU A 248 13.10 -0.13 4.50
CA GLU A 248 13.05 -0.69 5.85
C GLU A 248 11.58 -1.07 6.16
N ILE A 249 11.31 -2.35 6.40
CA ILE A 249 9.97 -2.89 6.69
C ILE A 249 10.10 -4.13 7.58
N ASP A 250 9.23 -4.29 8.57
CA ASP A 250 9.20 -5.44 9.50
C ASP A 250 10.56 -5.77 10.18
N GLY A 251 11.41 -4.76 10.36
CA GLY A 251 12.77 -4.90 10.90
C GLY A 251 13.84 -5.35 9.89
N MET A 252 13.45 -5.61 8.63
CA MET A 252 14.34 -5.92 7.52
C MET A 252 14.74 -4.64 6.77
N MET A 253 16.04 -4.41 6.58
CA MET A 253 16.52 -3.49 5.54
C MET A 253 16.66 -4.26 4.23
N MET A 254 15.71 -4.06 3.31
CA MET A 254 15.70 -4.71 2.00
C MET A 254 16.29 -3.79 0.93
N VAL A 255 17.10 -4.38 0.04
CA VAL A 255 17.57 -3.79 -1.22
C VAL A 255 17.19 -4.71 -2.38
N GLN A 256 17.44 -4.27 -3.63
CA GLN A 256 16.97 -4.89 -4.87
C GLN A 256 15.45 -4.78 -5.07
N THR A 257 15.02 -3.99 -6.04
CA THR A 257 13.61 -3.67 -6.32
C THR A 257 12.74 -4.92 -6.46
N ARG A 258 13.22 -5.99 -7.09
CA ARG A 258 12.45 -7.24 -7.26
C ARG A 258 12.27 -8.02 -5.95
N ALA A 259 13.25 -8.00 -5.04
CA ALA A 259 13.10 -8.62 -3.72
C ALA A 259 12.11 -7.82 -2.85
N ILE A 260 12.25 -6.49 -2.86
CA ILE A 260 11.34 -5.55 -2.21
C ILE A 260 9.90 -5.77 -2.69
N LEU A 261 9.67 -5.76 -4.01
CA LEU A 261 8.33 -5.91 -4.59
C LEU A 261 7.72 -7.29 -4.34
N ARG A 262 8.49 -8.38 -4.45
CA ARG A 262 7.99 -9.73 -4.13
C ARG A 262 7.62 -9.89 -2.65
N TYR A 263 8.44 -9.38 -1.74
CA TYR A 263 8.14 -9.41 -0.30
C TYR A 263 6.83 -8.67 0.00
N ILE A 264 6.71 -7.44 -0.50
CA ILE A 264 5.53 -6.60 -0.30
C ILE A 264 4.30 -7.20 -1.00
N ALA A 265 4.44 -7.80 -2.18
CA ALA A 265 3.36 -8.48 -2.89
C ALA A 265 2.91 -9.78 -2.19
N GLY A 266 3.83 -10.55 -1.59
CA GLY A 266 3.50 -11.71 -0.77
C GLY A 266 2.75 -11.31 0.50
N LYS A 267 3.33 -10.38 1.27
CA LYS A 267 2.76 -9.84 2.51
C LYS A 267 1.34 -9.31 2.34
N TYR A 268 1.06 -8.67 1.20
CA TYR A 268 -0.25 -8.10 0.87
C TYR A 268 -0.98 -8.89 -0.25
N ASN A 269 -0.75 -10.21 -0.35
CA ASN A 269 -1.46 -11.19 -1.20
C ASN A 269 -1.72 -10.76 -2.67
N LEU A 270 -0.84 -9.94 -3.24
CA LEU A 270 -0.80 -9.59 -4.67
C LEU A 270 0.12 -10.52 -5.47
N TYR A 271 0.75 -11.51 -4.84
CA TYR A 271 1.64 -12.47 -5.51
C TYR A 271 0.93 -13.75 -6.00
N GLY A 272 -0.35 -13.94 -5.68
CA GLY A 272 -1.15 -15.10 -6.12
C GLY A 272 -1.10 -16.28 -5.14
N LYS A 273 -2.20 -17.04 -5.07
CA LYS A 273 -2.48 -18.01 -4.00
C LYS A 273 -1.71 -19.33 -4.08
N ASP A 274 -1.07 -19.61 -5.21
CA ASP A 274 -0.38 -20.87 -5.48
C ASP A 274 0.82 -20.67 -6.42
N LEU A 275 1.72 -21.65 -6.46
CA LEU A 275 2.96 -21.61 -7.26
C LEU A 275 2.72 -21.38 -8.76
N LYS A 276 1.55 -21.79 -9.29
CA LYS A 276 1.22 -21.62 -10.71
C LYS A 276 0.77 -20.19 -10.99
N GLU A 277 0.05 -19.55 -10.08
CA GLU A 277 -0.26 -18.12 -10.19
C GLU A 277 0.97 -17.25 -9.93
N GLN A 278 1.79 -17.58 -8.93
CA GLN A 278 3.05 -16.88 -8.61
C GLN A 278 4.01 -16.87 -9.80
N VAL A 279 4.27 -18.03 -10.44
CA VAL A 279 5.19 -18.10 -11.59
C VAL A 279 4.65 -17.37 -12.84
N LEU A 280 3.32 -17.30 -13.03
CA LEU A 280 2.71 -16.51 -14.10
C LEU A 280 2.84 -15.01 -13.83
N ILE A 281 2.65 -14.57 -12.59
CA ILE A 281 2.85 -13.17 -12.16
C ILE A 281 4.31 -12.76 -12.36
N ASP A 282 5.27 -13.58 -11.93
CA ASP A 282 6.71 -13.35 -12.17
C ASP A 282 7.07 -13.30 -13.66
N MET A 283 6.53 -14.23 -14.47
CA MET A 283 6.75 -14.27 -15.91
C MET A 283 6.26 -12.98 -16.59
N TYR A 284 5.12 -12.43 -16.17
CA TYR A 284 4.64 -11.14 -16.67
C TYR A 284 5.51 -9.97 -16.19
N VAL A 285 6.00 -9.95 -14.94
CA VAL A 285 6.82 -8.82 -14.47
C VAL A 285 8.24 -8.81 -15.06
N GLU A 286 8.97 -9.92 -15.06
CA GLU A 286 10.27 -9.96 -15.76
C GLU A 286 10.08 -9.77 -17.27
N GLY A 287 8.92 -10.17 -17.82
CA GLY A 287 8.50 -9.88 -19.20
C GLY A 287 8.20 -8.40 -19.49
N MET A 288 8.02 -7.55 -18.48
CA MET A 288 7.85 -6.09 -18.61
C MET A 288 9.15 -5.32 -18.42
N ARG A 289 10.08 -5.85 -17.61
CA ARG A 289 11.35 -5.22 -17.23
C ARG A 289 12.17 -4.73 -18.43
N ASP A 290 12.21 -5.54 -19.47
CA ASP A 290 12.94 -5.31 -20.72
C ASP A 290 12.46 -4.04 -21.49
N LEU A 291 11.31 -3.47 -21.14
CA LEU A 291 10.83 -2.15 -21.57
C LEU A 291 11.01 -1.10 -20.48
N TYR A 292 10.72 -1.44 -19.23
CA TYR A 292 10.83 -0.55 -18.07
C TYR A 292 12.24 0.02 -17.91
N ASP A 293 13.27 -0.83 -18.00
CA ASP A 293 14.68 -0.44 -17.88
C ASP A 293 15.10 0.51 -19.03
N ILE A 294 14.48 0.43 -20.21
CA ILE A 294 14.74 1.35 -21.33
C ILE A 294 14.09 2.73 -21.07
N ILE A 295 12.83 2.76 -20.63
CA ILE A 295 12.14 4.03 -20.35
C ILE A 295 12.81 4.76 -19.19
N MET A 296 13.18 4.04 -18.12
CA MET A 296 13.86 4.59 -16.95
C MET A 296 15.22 5.24 -17.31
N LEU A 297 15.96 4.66 -18.25
CA LEU A 297 17.27 5.17 -18.68
C LEU A 297 17.19 6.22 -19.81
N SER A 298 16.04 6.37 -20.47
CA SER A 298 15.87 7.34 -21.56
C SER A 298 16.21 8.80 -21.17
N PRO A 299 15.84 9.32 -19.97
CA PRO A 299 16.25 10.66 -19.53
C PRO A 299 17.77 10.88 -19.42
N LEU A 300 18.56 9.81 -19.26
CA LEU A 300 20.03 9.88 -19.18
C LEU A 300 20.69 9.95 -20.57
N SER A 301 19.92 9.80 -21.66
CA SER A 301 20.43 9.82 -23.03
C SER A 301 20.72 11.23 -23.55
N LEU A 302 21.55 11.31 -24.59
CA LEU A 302 21.88 12.58 -25.25
C LEU A 302 20.62 13.27 -25.80
N PRO A 303 20.52 14.62 -25.74
CA PRO A 303 19.35 15.35 -26.23
C PRO A 303 18.93 14.99 -27.66
N GLU A 304 19.90 14.82 -28.56
CA GLU A 304 19.75 14.46 -29.97
C GLU A 304 19.25 13.02 -30.23
N ASP A 305 19.19 12.18 -29.20
CA ASP A 305 18.66 10.81 -29.27
C ASP A 305 17.29 10.65 -28.61
N LYS A 306 16.76 11.67 -27.90
CA LYS A 306 15.49 11.56 -27.16
C LYS A 306 14.29 11.18 -28.04
N GLU A 307 14.15 11.78 -29.22
CA GLU A 307 13.06 11.44 -30.16
C GLU A 307 13.20 10.02 -30.72
N LYS A 308 14.43 9.56 -30.96
CA LYS A 308 14.73 8.19 -31.41
C LYS A 308 14.38 7.19 -30.31
N ASN A 309 14.73 7.50 -29.05
CA ASN A 309 14.38 6.69 -27.89
C ASN A 309 12.87 6.59 -27.70
N PHE A 310 12.12 7.70 -27.75
CA PHE A 310 10.65 7.66 -27.66
C PHE A 310 10.02 6.86 -28.80
N SER A 311 10.56 6.97 -30.02
CA SER A 311 10.13 6.17 -31.17
C SER A 311 10.39 4.68 -30.94
N PHE A 312 11.59 4.31 -30.49
CA PHE A 312 11.99 2.94 -30.20
C PHE A 312 11.23 2.32 -29.01
N ILE A 313 10.99 3.08 -27.94
CA ILE A 313 10.13 2.70 -26.82
C ILE A 313 8.72 2.40 -27.33
N SER A 314 8.14 3.31 -28.12
CA SER A 314 6.80 3.16 -28.69
C SER A 314 6.69 1.94 -29.61
N GLU A 315 7.70 1.72 -30.45
CA GLU A 315 7.78 0.56 -31.33
C GLU A 315 7.91 -0.74 -30.54
N LYS A 316 8.86 -0.83 -29.61
CA LYS A 316 9.08 -2.03 -28.78
C LYS A 316 7.84 -2.33 -27.92
N ALA A 317 7.19 -1.31 -27.37
CA ALA A 317 5.93 -1.44 -26.63
C ALA A 317 4.81 -2.03 -27.50
N THR A 318 4.52 -1.39 -28.64
CA THR A 318 3.37 -1.75 -29.49
C THR A 318 3.58 -3.01 -30.33
N GLN A 319 4.79 -3.30 -30.79
CA GLN A 319 5.07 -4.50 -31.60
C GLN A 319 5.37 -5.75 -30.76
N ARG A 320 5.97 -5.62 -29.57
CA ARG A 320 6.46 -6.77 -28.79
C ARG A 320 5.79 -6.97 -27.42
N PHE A 321 5.57 -5.92 -26.63
CA PHE A 321 5.08 -6.09 -25.26
C PHE A 321 3.56 -6.08 -25.15
N PHE A 322 2.89 -5.01 -25.58
CA PHE A 322 1.43 -4.87 -25.50
C PHE A 322 0.65 -6.02 -26.16
N PRO A 323 1.08 -6.60 -27.30
CA PRO A 323 0.43 -7.80 -27.86
C PRO A 323 0.37 -9.00 -26.92
N VAL A 324 1.34 -9.17 -26.00
CA VAL A 324 1.35 -10.27 -25.02
C VAL A 324 0.25 -10.09 -23.97
N TYR A 325 0.15 -8.90 -23.40
CA TYR A 325 -0.82 -8.59 -22.33
C TYR A 325 -2.25 -8.43 -22.88
N GLU A 326 -2.41 -7.83 -24.07
CA GLU A 326 -3.68 -7.82 -24.80
C GLU A 326 -4.18 -9.24 -25.09
N LYS A 327 -3.28 -10.13 -25.57
CA LYS A 327 -3.60 -11.54 -25.82
C LYS A 327 -3.96 -12.28 -24.54
N ALA A 328 -3.24 -12.09 -23.45
CA ALA A 328 -3.56 -12.70 -22.15
C ALA A 328 -4.99 -12.35 -21.71
N LEU A 329 -5.28 -11.06 -21.59
CA LEU A 329 -6.59 -10.54 -21.18
C LEU A 329 -7.73 -11.02 -22.11
N LYS A 330 -7.45 -11.13 -23.41
CA LYS A 330 -8.40 -11.62 -24.42
C LYS A 330 -8.64 -13.13 -24.34
N ASP A 331 -7.60 -13.93 -24.19
CA ASP A 331 -7.68 -15.40 -24.20
C ASP A 331 -8.47 -15.95 -23.01
N HIS A 332 -8.29 -15.37 -21.82
CA HIS A 332 -8.96 -15.83 -20.61
C HIS A 332 -10.18 -14.99 -20.21
N GLY A 333 -10.39 -13.80 -20.80
CA GLY A 333 -11.59 -12.97 -20.59
C GLY A 333 -11.81 -12.50 -19.14
N LYS A 334 -10.73 -12.23 -18.39
CA LYS A 334 -10.77 -11.87 -16.95
C LYS A 334 -10.46 -10.39 -16.75
N ASN A 335 -10.74 -9.88 -15.55
CA ASN A 335 -10.50 -8.48 -15.20
C ASN A 335 -9.01 -8.13 -14.99
N TYR A 336 -8.20 -9.14 -14.65
CA TYR A 336 -6.79 -9.06 -14.23
C TYR A 336 -5.98 -10.18 -14.92
N LEU A 337 -4.65 -10.03 -14.99
CA LEU A 337 -3.72 -10.90 -15.72
C LEU A 337 -3.66 -12.34 -15.19
N VAL A 338 -3.83 -12.52 -13.88
CA VAL A 338 -3.73 -13.82 -13.19
C VAL A 338 -4.85 -13.93 -12.15
N GLY A 339 -5.31 -15.15 -11.84
CA GLY A 339 -6.37 -15.42 -10.86
C GLY A 339 -7.80 -15.00 -11.27
N ASN A 340 -7.96 -13.84 -11.93
CA ASN A 340 -9.10 -12.91 -11.77
C ASN A 340 -9.06 -12.17 -10.42
N GLN A 341 -7.87 -12.01 -9.84
CA GLN A 341 -7.59 -11.21 -8.65
C GLN A 341 -6.52 -10.18 -9.02
N LEU A 342 -6.53 -9.00 -8.39
CA LEU A 342 -5.48 -8.01 -8.60
C LEU A 342 -4.13 -8.58 -8.11
N SER A 343 -3.08 -8.41 -8.92
CA SER A 343 -1.72 -8.84 -8.60
C SER A 343 -0.70 -7.70 -8.79
N TRP A 344 0.54 -7.89 -8.35
CA TRP A 344 1.59 -6.88 -8.57
C TRP A 344 2.00 -6.77 -10.04
N ALA A 345 1.72 -7.80 -10.86
CA ALA A 345 1.83 -7.71 -12.32
C ALA A 345 0.79 -6.74 -12.92
N ASP A 346 -0.43 -6.66 -12.37
CA ASP A 346 -1.43 -5.70 -12.84
C ASP A 346 -1.03 -4.25 -12.49
N ILE A 347 -0.41 -4.05 -11.32
CA ILE A 347 0.14 -2.74 -10.91
C ILE A 347 1.30 -2.33 -11.83
N HIS A 348 2.26 -3.22 -12.07
CA HIS A 348 3.37 -2.99 -13.00
C HIS A 348 2.89 -2.70 -14.43
N LEU A 349 1.87 -3.42 -14.91
CA LEU A 349 1.34 -3.20 -16.26
C LEU A 349 0.65 -1.83 -16.38
N LEU A 350 -0.09 -1.38 -15.37
CA LEU A 350 -0.64 -0.02 -15.38
C LEU A 350 0.47 1.04 -15.36
N GLU A 351 1.49 0.88 -14.51
CA GLU A 351 2.62 1.81 -14.44
C GLU A 351 3.37 1.90 -15.78
N LEU A 352 3.68 0.74 -16.38
CA LEU A 352 4.33 0.66 -17.69
C LEU A 352 3.48 1.28 -18.81
N ILE A 353 2.17 1.06 -18.79
CA ILE A 353 1.23 1.70 -19.73
C ILE A 353 1.33 3.23 -19.64
N LEU A 354 1.30 3.78 -18.43
CA LEU A 354 1.38 5.24 -18.22
C LEU A 354 2.74 5.80 -18.66
N MET A 355 3.84 5.09 -18.38
CA MET A 355 5.19 5.47 -18.82
C MET A 355 5.37 5.42 -20.35
N VAL A 356 4.69 4.48 -21.04
CA VAL A 356 4.68 4.43 -22.51
C VAL A 356 3.79 5.55 -23.07
N GLU A 357 2.67 5.88 -22.44
CA GLU A 357 1.80 6.99 -22.87
C GLU A 357 2.45 8.37 -22.67
N GLU A 358 3.34 8.52 -21.68
CA GLU A 358 4.21 9.68 -21.51
C GLU A 358 5.22 9.84 -22.67
N CYS A 359 5.55 8.75 -23.38
CA CYS A 359 6.34 8.78 -24.62
C CYS A 359 5.48 8.91 -25.89
N LYS A 360 4.29 8.29 -25.91
CA LYS A 360 3.33 8.29 -27.03
C LYS A 360 1.89 8.07 -26.54
N SER A 361 1.12 9.15 -26.48
CA SER A 361 -0.21 9.17 -25.85
C SER A 361 -1.28 8.30 -26.52
N ASP A 362 -1.14 7.95 -27.80
CA ASP A 362 -2.04 7.06 -28.55
C ASP A 362 -1.60 5.58 -28.55
N ALA A 363 -0.55 5.20 -27.80
CA ALA A 363 0.06 3.86 -27.87
C ALA A 363 -0.91 2.69 -27.60
N LEU A 364 -1.98 2.91 -26.84
CA LEU A 364 -3.04 1.91 -26.61
C LEU A 364 -4.09 1.80 -27.72
N SER A 365 -4.04 2.59 -28.80
CA SER A 365 -5.13 2.67 -29.80
C SER A 365 -5.46 1.35 -30.50
N ALA A 366 -4.51 0.41 -30.58
CA ALA A 366 -4.70 -0.93 -31.15
C ALA A 366 -5.03 -2.02 -30.10
N PHE A 367 -5.14 -1.67 -28.81
CA PHE A 367 -5.15 -2.61 -27.68
C PHE A 367 -6.38 -2.39 -26.78
N PRO A 368 -7.60 -2.77 -27.25
CA PRO A 368 -8.84 -2.50 -26.52
C PRO A 368 -8.93 -3.18 -25.15
N LYS A 369 -8.33 -4.37 -24.95
CA LYS A 369 -8.29 -4.98 -23.61
C LYS A 369 -7.32 -4.28 -22.67
N LEU A 370 -6.21 -3.73 -23.17
CA LEU A 370 -5.36 -2.84 -22.36
C LEU A 370 -6.04 -1.50 -22.05
N GLN A 371 -6.87 -0.96 -22.95
CA GLN A 371 -7.71 0.21 -22.65
C GLN A 371 -8.75 -0.08 -21.55
N GLU A 372 -9.50 -1.19 -21.67
CA GLU A 372 -10.44 -1.65 -20.64
C GLU A 372 -9.75 -1.89 -19.29
N PHE A 373 -8.59 -2.55 -19.32
CA PHE A 373 -7.76 -2.83 -18.16
C PHE A 373 -7.28 -1.55 -17.46
N LYS A 374 -6.65 -0.63 -18.19
CA LYS A 374 -6.21 0.68 -17.68
C LYS A 374 -7.39 1.43 -17.07
N ALA A 375 -8.52 1.51 -17.77
CA ALA A 375 -9.73 2.18 -17.30
C ALA A 375 -10.37 1.54 -16.06
N ARG A 376 -10.12 0.24 -15.82
CA ARG A 376 -10.56 -0.48 -14.62
C ARG A 376 -9.59 -0.29 -13.45
N VAL A 377 -8.29 -0.52 -13.66
CA VAL A 377 -7.27 -0.47 -12.59
C VAL A 377 -7.07 0.97 -12.10
N SER A 378 -7.06 1.98 -12.99
CA SER A 378 -6.98 3.40 -12.59
C SER A 378 -8.22 3.92 -11.84
N LYS A 379 -9.33 3.17 -11.81
CA LYS A 379 -10.54 3.49 -11.03
C LYS A 379 -10.59 2.78 -9.67
N LEU A 380 -9.62 1.94 -9.33
CA LEU A 380 -9.50 1.41 -7.97
C LEU A 380 -9.19 2.60 -7.04
N PRO A 381 -9.96 2.87 -5.96
CA PRO A 381 -9.95 4.16 -5.26
C PRO A 381 -8.57 4.64 -4.80
N ARG A 382 -7.68 3.71 -4.39
CA ARG A 382 -6.30 4.02 -3.99
C ARG A 382 -5.41 4.43 -5.16
N ILE A 383 -5.56 3.76 -6.31
CA ILE A 383 -4.85 4.11 -7.54
C ILE A 383 -5.40 5.42 -8.08
N GLN A 384 -6.72 5.63 -8.03
CA GLN A 384 -7.34 6.89 -8.41
C GLN A 384 -6.83 8.07 -7.56
N LYS A 385 -6.71 7.91 -6.22
CA LYS A 385 -6.08 8.89 -5.29
C LYS A 385 -4.61 9.13 -5.65
N PHE A 386 -3.86 8.07 -5.98
CA PHE A 386 -2.45 8.16 -6.39
C PHE A 386 -2.22 8.75 -7.81
N LEU A 387 -3.24 8.79 -8.66
CA LEU A 387 -3.17 9.44 -9.97
C LEU A 387 -3.67 10.90 -9.98
N GLN A 388 -4.09 11.45 -8.83
CA GLN A 388 -4.48 12.87 -8.74
C GLN A 388 -3.26 13.80 -8.62
N PRO A 389 -3.36 15.06 -9.08
CA PRO A 389 -2.41 16.11 -8.73
C PRO A 389 -2.31 16.29 -7.22
N GLY A 390 -1.11 16.59 -6.71
CA GLY A 390 -0.84 16.69 -5.27
C GLY A 390 -0.74 15.33 -4.56
N SER A 391 -1.00 14.22 -5.25
CA SER A 391 -0.46 12.94 -4.82
C SER A 391 1.06 12.91 -4.98
N PRO A 392 1.76 11.94 -4.36
CA PRO A 392 3.20 11.83 -4.50
C PRO A 392 3.65 11.00 -5.71
N ARG A 393 2.82 10.88 -6.76
CA ARG A 393 3.32 10.39 -8.06
C ARG A 393 4.38 11.37 -8.55
N ARG A 394 5.65 10.94 -8.53
CA ARG A 394 6.75 11.73 -9.08
C ARG A 394 6.55 11.88 -10.61
N PRO A 395 6.81 13.07 -11.19
CA PRO A 395 6.75 13.26 -12.64
C PRO A 395 7.93 12.56 -13.34
N PRO A 396 7.93 12.48 -14.69
CA PRO A 396 9.12 12.16 -15.46
C PRO A 396 10.31 13.04 -15.07
N MET A 397 11.52 12.49 -15.13
CA MET A 397 12.76 13.18 -14.72
C MET A 397 13.00 14.45 -15.54
N ASP A 398 13.00 15.60 -14.87
CA ASP A 398 13.31 16.90 -15.45
C ASP A 398 14.83 17.21 -15.41
N GLU A 399 15.24 18.34 -15.97
CA GLU A 399 16.66 18.73 -16.02
C GLU A 399 17.25 18.93 -14.61
N ALA A 400 16.46 19.43 -13.65
CA ALA A 400 16.92 19.62 -12.27
C ALA A 400 17.17 18.28 -11.57
N SER A 401 16.26 17.32 -11.72
CA SER A 401 16.36 15.95 -11.20
C SER A 401 17.51 15.18 -11.85
N LEU A 402 17.69 15.35 -13.16
CA LEU A 402 18.80 14.79 -13.92
C LEU A 402 20.17 15.32 -13.44
N GLU A 403 20.29 16.64 -13.23
CA GLU A 403 21.51 17.25 -12.69
C GLU A 403 21.76 16.92 -11.21
N ALA A 404 20.73 16.59 -10.42
CA ALA A 404 20.90 16.02 -9.09
C ALA A 404 21.45 14.59 -9.17
N ALA A 405 20.84 13.72 -9.98
CA ALA A 405 21.29 12.34 -10.19
C ALA A 405 22.74 12.27 -10.68
N LYS A 406 23.14 13.10 -11.66
CA LYS A 406 24.53 13.19 -12.14
C LYS A 406 25.54 13.51 -11.03
N LYS A 407 25.17 14.34 -10.04
CA LYS A 407 26.04 14.73 -8.91
C LYS A 407 26.12 13.63 -7.85
N ILE A 408 24.98 12.99 -7.53
CA ILE A 408 24.91 11.91 -6.54
C ILE A 408 25.70 10.68 -7.02
N PHE A 409 25.56 10.31 -8.30
CA PHE A 409 26.18 9.12 -8.90
C PHE A 409 27.46 9.40 -9.72
N LYS A 410 28.02 10.61 -9.63
CA LYS A 410 29.25 11.06 -10.36
C LYS A 410 29.24 10.77 -11.87
N PHE A 411 28.15 11.01 -12.59
CA PHE A 411 28.06 10.77 -14.04
C PHE A 411 28.80 11.84 -14.88
N GLU A 412 30.09 12.06 -14.63
CA GLU A 412 30.90 13.13 -15.24
C GLU A 412 31.09 13.01 -16.76
N LYS A 413 30.84 11.83 -17.35
CA LYS A 413 31.04 11.54 -18.79
C LYS A 413 29.83 10.85 -19.46
N GLY A 414 28.67 10.88 -18.80
CA GLY A 414 27.46 10.16 -19.24
C GLY A 414 27.53 8.65 -19.00
N LEU A 415 26.39 7.96 -19.20
CA LEU A 415 26.27 6.52 -18.96
C LEU A 415 26.47 5.72 -20.25
N LEU A 416 27.50 4.87 -20.30
CA LEU A 416 27.80 4.08 -21.50
C LEU A 416 26.92 2.82 -21.52
N LEU A 417 25.89 2.81 -22.37
CA LEU A 417 24.86 1.76 -22.51
C LEU A 417 25.41 0.43 -23.10
N LYS A 418 26.37 -0.20 -22.40
CA LYS A 418 26.87 -1.56 -22.68
C LYS A 418 26.57 -2.57 -21.58
N TYR A 419 26.15 -2.12 -20.40
CA TYR A 419 25.84 -2.95 -19.23
C TYR A 419 24.48 -2.58 -18.62
N SER A 420 23.43 -2.55 -19.45
CA SER A 420 22.07 -2.15 -19.08
C SER A 420 21.40 -3.16 -18.15
N SER A 421 21.68 -3.05 -16.84
CA SER A 421 20.85 -3.62 -15.76
C SER A 421 21.13 -3.03 -14.37
N THR A 422 22.22 -2.26 -14.20
CA THR A 422 22.67 -1.74 -12.91
C THR A 422 23.23 -0.32 -13.06
N ILE A 423 22.87 0.59 -12.16
CA ILE A 423 23.64 1.82 -11.91
C ILE A 423 24.72 1.47 -10.88
N LEU A 424 25.99 1.63 -11.26
CA LEU A 424 27.13 1.51 -10.36
C LEU A 424 27.78 2.88 -10.19
N ALA A 425 28.19 3.20 -8.96
CA ALA A 425 29.06 4.33 -8.70
C ALA A 425 30.51 3.90 -8.94
N GLU A 426 31.12 4.39 -10.01
CA GLU A 426 32.59 4.33 -10.16
C GLU A 426 33.21 5.47 -9.33
N PHE A 427 34.31 5.18 -8.63
CA PHE A 427 34.81 5.98 -7.51
C PHE A 427 35.98 6.91 -7.85
#